data_AF-A0A3A5ARC7-F1
#
_entry.id   AF-A0A3A5ARC7-F1
#
_cell.length_a   1.000
_cell.length_b   1.000
_cell.length_c   1.000
_cell.angle_alpha   90.00
_cell.angle_beta   90.00
_cell.angle_gamma   90.00
#
_symmetry.space_group_name_H-M   'P 1'
#
loop_
_entity.id
_entity.type
_entity.pdbx_description
1 polymer ?
#
loop_
_entity_poly.entity_id
_entity_poly.type
_entity_poly.pdbx_seq_one_letter_code
_entity_poly.pdbx_strand_id
1 'polypeptide(L)'
;MLMVQGLLLAGAGLAQTQAPPQPRSSAASPAKCGPDHAILYKRAVGLLDKAEKKLAAKYTAEAKSLLKEANSLFTILVKECGPDQKTRTLTPQEEQQETVNKKLAADETAQAERLEKSAAEKLKKAEAAQGDLGAKYAREAKAENEQAQVRHLKSGIYSLRNQQMIFRFLAR
;
A
#
# COMPACT_ATOMS: atom_id res chain seq x y z
N MET A 1 58.17 39.40 -35.49
CA MET A 1 58.38 39.11 -36.92
C MET A 1 58.55 37.60 -37.08
N LEU A 2 57.71 37.01 -37.96
CA LEU A 2 57.89 35.78 -38.77
C LEU A 2 58.26 34.46 -38.05
N MET A 3 57.79 33.26 -38.41
CA MET A 3 56.91 32.72 -39.46
C MET A 3 56.65 31.24 -39.04
N VAL A 4 55.41 30.72 -39.03
CA VAL A 4 54.66 30.04 -40.11
C VAL A 4 54.95 28.53 -40.30
N GLN A 5 53.85 27.75 -40.32
CA GLN A 5 53.58 26.41 -40.91
C GLN A 5 54.40 25.21 -40.40
N GLY A 6 53.84 24.01 -40.18
CA GLY A 6 52.55 23.42 -40.51
C GLY A 6 52.77 22.00 -41.02
N LEU A 7 52.10 20.97 -40.48
CA LEU A 7 51.77 19.75 -41.23
C LEU A 7 50.69 18.91 -40.54
N LEU A 8 49.72 18.51 -41.34
CA LEU A 8 48.59 17.63 -41.05
C LEU A 8 49.03 16.18 -40.84
N LEU A 9 48.29 15.43 -40.00
CA LEU A 9 48.00 14.02 -40.26
C LEU A 9 46.62 13.67 -39.68
N ALA A 10 45.75 13.24 -40.59
CA ALA A 10 44.40 12.78 -40.36
C ALA A 10 44.37 11.43 -39.62
N GLY A 11 43.41 11.28 -38.71
CA GLY A 11 43.03 10.01 -38.13
C GLY A 11 41.52 9.97 -37.94
N ALA A 12 40.84 9.27 -38.84
CA ALA A 12 39.40 9.09 -38.86
C ALA A 12 38.94 8.28 -37.63
N GLY A 13 38.03 8.85 -36.84
CA GLY A 13 37.34 8.19 -35.74
C GLY A 13 35.84 8.36 -35.91
N LEU A 14 35.22 7.28 -36.39
CA LEU A 14 33.80 6.98 -36.61
C LEU A 14 32.75 7.89 -35.92
N ALA A 15 31.77 8.26 -36.76
CA ALA A 15 30.54 8.94 -36.43
C ALA A 15 29.78 8.34 -35.24
N GLN A 16 29.51 9.17 -34.23
CA GLN A 16 28.42 8.95 -33.28
C GLN A 16 27.32 9.97 -33.63
N THR A 17 26.41 9.58 -34.52
CA THR A 17 25.15 10.29 -34.73
C THR A 17 24.30 10.10 -33.48
N GLN A 18 24.39 11.03 -32.52
CA GLN A 18 23.42 11.14 -31.45
C GLN A 18 22.14 11.76 -32.03
N ALA A 19 21.10 10.94 -32.15
CA ALA A 19 19.74 11.40 -32.42
C ALA A 19 19.27 12.31 -31.27
N PRO A 20 18.45 13.33 -31.56
CA PRO A 20 17.95 14.27 -30.54
C PRO A 20 17.11 13.56 -29.47
N PRO A 21 17.15 14.00 -28.21
CA PRO A 21 16.36 13.41 -27.14
C PRO A 21 14.87 13.70 -27.38
N GLN A 22 14.09 12.65 -27.64
CA GLN A 22 12.63 12.74 -27.64
C GLN A 22 12.11 12.93 -26.21
N PRO A 23 11.25 13.92 -25.95
CA PRO A 23 10.56 14.04 -24.68
C PRO A 23 9.47 12.96 -24.59
N ARG A 24 9.71 11.89 -23.85
CA ARG A 24 8.63 10.96 -23.45
C ARG A 24 7.88 11.51 -22.23
N SER A 25 7.20 12.64 -22.40
CA SER A 25 6.02 12.96 -21.59
C SER A 25 4.80 12.44 -22.33
N SER A 26 4.61 11.12 -22.29
CA SER A 26 3.32 10.54 -22.61
C SER A 26 2.42 10.78 -21.40
N ALA A 27 1.66 11.88 -21.42
CA ALA A 27 0.42 11.95 -20.67
C ALA A 27 -0.44 10.78 -21.15
N ALA A 28 -0.40 9.67 -20.43
CA ALA A 28 -1.17 8.49 -20.77
C ALA A 28 -2.65 8.87 -20.73
N SER A 29 -3.33 8.73 -21.86
CA SER A 29 -4.80 8.67 -21.88
C SER A 29 -5.24 7.64 -20.83
N PRO A 30 -6.36 7.85 -20.10
CA PRO A 30 -6.80 6.90 -19.08
C PRO A 30 -6.92 5.53 -19.74
N ALA A 31 -6.02 4.61 -19.36
CA ALA A 31 -6.00 3.28 -19.91
C ALA A 31 -7.34 2.63 -19.53
N LYS A 32 -8.14 2.23 -20.53
CA LYS A 32 -9.27 1.33 -20.27
C LYS A 32 -8.76 0.14 -19.49
N CYS A 33 -9.54 -0.39 -18.55
CA CYS A 33 -9.16 -1.58 -17.81
C CYS A 33 -8.84 -2.73 -18.76
N GLY A 34 -7.54 -3.00 -18.93
CA GLY A 34 -7.03 -4.04 -19.82
C GLY A 34 -6.57 -5.31 -19.07
N PRO A 35 -6.12 -6.34 -19.82
CA PRO A 35 -5.63 -7.60 -19.27
C PRO A 35 -4.55 -7.47 -18.19
N ASP A 36 -3.69 -6.45 -18.28
CA ASP A 36 -2.66 -6.19 -17.28
C ASP A 36 -3.24 -5.87 -15.89
N HIS A 37 -4.39 -5.19 -15.85
CA HIS A 37 -5.09 -4.88 -14.60
C HIS A 37 -5.71 -6.13 -13.96
N ALA A 38 -6.09 -7.13 -14.76
CA ALA A 38 -6.53 -8.44 -14.25
C ALA A 38 -5.39 -9.16 -13.51
N ILE A 39 -4.16 -9.04 -14.02
CA ILE A 39 -2.96 -9.60 -13.35
C ILE A 39 -2.71 -8.84 -12.03
N LEU A 40 -2.77 -7.51 -12.04
CA LEU A 40 -2.63 -6.69 -10.83
C LEU A 40 -3.70 -7.03 -9.78
N TYR A 41 -4.95 -7.21 -10.21
CA TYR A 41 -6.04 -7.63 -9.35
C TYR A 41 -5.77 -8.99 -8.71
N LYS A 42 -5.45 -10.01 -9.51
CA LYS A 42 -5.15 -11.36 -9.00
C LYS A 42 -3.97 -11.34 -8.01
N ARG A 43 -2.93 -10.54 -8.30
CA ARG A 43 -1.80 -10.35 -7.37
C ARG A 43 -2.24 -9.67 -6.07
N ALA A 44 -3.04 -8.60 -6.15
CA ALA A 44 -3.53 -7.87 -4.98
C ALA A 44 -4.36 -8.77 -4.06
N VAL A 45 -5.26 -9.59 -4.63
CA VAL A 45 -6.06 -10.56 -3.88
C VAL A 45 -5.15 -11.62 -3.23
N GLY A 46 -4.20 -12.18 -3.97
CA GLY A 46 -3.28 -13.17 -3.42
C GLY A 46 -2.40 -12.63 -2.28
N LEU A 47 -2.00 -11.36 -2.35
CA LEU A 47 -1.29 -10.69 -1.26
C LEU A 47 -2.19 -10.46 -0.04
N LEU A 48 -3.44 -10.05 -0.26
CA LEU A 48 -4.42 -9.86 0.81
C LEU A 48 -4.71 -11.17 1.55
N ASP A 49 -4.89 -12.28 0.83
CA ASP A 49 -5.09 -13.61 1.43
C ASP A 49 -3.88 -14.06 2.25
N LYS A 50 -2.67 -13.79 1.75
CA LYS A 50 -1.43 -14.07 2.50
C LYS A 50 -1.32 -13.18 3.74
N ALA A 51 -1.69 -11.91 3.64
CA ALA A 51 -1.66 -10.98 4.78
C ALA A 51 -2.58 -11.46 5.90
N GLU A 52 -3.81 -11.87 5.56
CA GLU A 52 -4.77 -12.42 6.53
C GLU A 52 -4.26 -13.71 7.19
N LYS A 53 -3.73 -14.65 6.40
CA LYS A 53 -3.12 -15.89 6.93
C LYS A 53 -1.94 -15.60 7.86
N LYS A 54 -1.06 -14.66 7.49
CA LYS A 54 0.08 -14.25 8.32
C LYS A 54 -0.37 -13.58 9.61
N LEU A 55 -1.40 -12.74 9.55
CA LEU A 55 -1.97 -12.10 10.73
C LEU A 55 -2.58 -13.13 11.69
N ALA A 56 -3.34 -14.10 11.18
CA ALA A 56 -3.90 -15.19 11.97
C ALA A 56 -2.81 -16.04 12.65
N ALA A 57 -1.68 -16.24 11.97
CA ALA A 57 -0.50 -16.92 12.49
C ALA A 57 0.43 -16.02 13.34
N LYS A 58 -0.02 -14.82 13.74
CA LYS A 58 0.72 -13.85 14.57
C LYS A 58 2.01 -13.28 13.95
N TYR A 59 2.20 -13.43 12.64
CA TYR A 59 3.29 -12.81 11.87
C TYR A 59 2.89 -11.38 11.45
N THR A 60 2.89 -10.45 12.42
CA THR A 60 2.34 -9.09 12.25
C THR A 60 3.15 -8.21 11.30
N ALA A 61 4.48 -8.33 11.31
CA ALA A 61 5.36 -7.56 10.43
C ALA A 61 5.18 -7.95 8.96
N GLU A 62 5.13 -9.26 8.68
CA GLU A 62 4.89 -9.80 7.36
C GLU A 62 3.48 -9.48 6.87
N ALA A 63 2.47 -9.63 7.74
CA ALA A 63 1.09 -9.25 7.42
C ALA A 63 1.00 -7.76 7.04
N LYS A 64 1.67 -6.88 7.78
CA LYS A 64 1.73 -5.44 7.47
C LYS A 64 2.38 -5.17 6.11
N SER A 65 3.50 -5.84 5.81
CA SER A 65 4.20 -5.68 4.54
C SER A 65 3.31 -6.10 3.36
N LEU A 66 2.71 -7.30 3.46
CA LEU A 66 1.80 -7.83 2.45
C LEU A 66 0.56 -6.96 2.26
N LEU A 67 -0.01 -6.45 3.35
CA LEU A 67 -1.17 -5.56 3.30
C LEU A 67 -0.84 -4.22 2.61
N LYS A 68 0.36 -3.67 2.87
CA LYS A 68 0.83 -2.46 2.19
C LYS A 68 1.01 -2.67 0.69
N GLU A 69 1.57 -3.82 0.30
CA GLU A 69 1.72 -4.18 -1.12
C GLU A 69 0.36 -4.43 -1.78
N ALA A 70 -0.58 -5.12 -1.12
CA ALA A 70 -1.94 -5.27 -1.62
C ALA A 70 -2.62 -3.89 -1.81
N ASN A 71 -2.47 -2.99 -0.85
CA ASN A 71 -3.05 -1.64 -0.92
C ASN A 71 -2.47 -0.80 -2.07
N SER A 72 -1.16 -0.90 -2.34
CA SER A 72 -0.56 -0.17 -3.47
C SER A 72 -1.15 -0.65 -4.81
N LEU A 73 -1.33 -1.96 -4.98
CA LEU A 73 -1.95 -2.51 -6.19
C LEU A 73 -3.42 -2.11 -6.32
N PHE A 74 -4.20 -2.18 -5.25
CA PHE A 74 -5.59 -1.69 -5.27
C PHE A 74 -5.67 -0.18 -5.53
N THR A 75 -4.70 0.61 -5.06
CA THR A 75 -4.63 2.05 -5.35
C THR A 75 -4.42 2.33 -6.84
N ILE A 76 -3.60 1.50 -7.52
CA ILE A 76 -3.43 1.58 -8.98
C ILE A 76 -4.77 1.26 -9.66
N LEU A 77 -5.44 0.17 -9.26
CA LEU A 77 -6.76 -0.19 -9.80
C LEU A 77 -7.82 0.91 -9.57
N VAL A 78 -7.85 1.56 -8.41
CA VAL A 78 -8.77 2.68 -8.17
C VAL A 78 -8.51 3.85 -9.12
N LYS A 79 -7.24 4.16 -9.39
CA LYS A 79 -6.85 5.29 -10.27
C LYS A 79 -7.14 5.00 -11.73
N GLU A 80 -6.77 3.82 -12.20
CA GLU A 80 -6.79 3.47 -13.63
C GLU A 80 -8.14 2.85 -14.03
N CYS A 81 -8.71 2.02 -13.15
CA CYS A 81 -9.97 1.31 -13.38
C CYS A 81 -11.20 1.93 -12.71
N GLY A 82 -11.03 3.01 -11.95
CA GLY A 82 -12.13 3.73 -11.30
C GLY A 82 -13.27 4.18 -12.24
N PRO A 83 -12.99 4.71 -13.44
CA PRO A 83 -14.05 5.10 -14.38
C PRO A 83 -14.91 3.91 -14.84
N ASP A 84 -14.28 2.79 -15.20
CA ASP A 84 -15.00 1.57 -15.62
C ASP A 84 -15.77 0.97 -14.43
N GLN A 85 -15.21 1.03 -13.22
CA GLN A 85 -15.88 0.62 -11.99
C GLN A 85 -17.16 1.41 -11.71
N LYS A 86 -17.17 2.73 -11.93
CA LYS A 86 -18.36 3.58 -11.69
C LYS A 86 -19.55 3.23 -12.58
N THR A 87 -19.30 2.61 -13.73
CA THR A 87 -20.37 2.13 -14.62
C THR A 87 -21.02 0.84 -14.10
N ARG A 88 -20.39 0.16 -13.13
CA ARG A 88 -20.91 -1.04 -12.49
C ARG A 88 -21.67 -0.66 -11.22
N THR A 89 -22.96 -0.90 -11.22
CA THR A 89 -23.77 -0.89 -9.99
C THR A 89 -23.44 -2.14 -9.15
N LEU A 90 -23.21 -1.94 -7.85
CA LEU A 90 -23.08 -3.05 -6.92
C LEU A 90 -24.42 -3.76 -6.79
N THR A 91 -24.41 -5.08 -6.69
CA THR A 91 -25.64 -5.82 -6.34
C THR A 91 -26.04 -5.52 -4.90
N PRO A 92 -27.33 -5.67 -4.51
CA PRO A 92 -27.74 -5.46 -3.12
C PRO A 92 -26.94 -6.29 -2.09
N GLN A 93 -26.52 -7.49 -2.48
CA GLN A 93 -25.66 -8.33 -1.65
C GLN A 93 -24.25 -7.74 -1.48
N GLU A 94 -23.67 -7.18 -2.55
CA GLU A 94 -22.36 -6.52 -2.51
C GLU A 94 -22.42 -5.23 -1.70
N GLU A 95 -23.49 -4.43 -1.82
CA GLU A 95 -23.69 -3.22 -1.00
C GLU A 95 -23.81 -3.55 0.49
N GLN A 96 -24.55 -4.61 0.83
CA GLN A 96 -24.65 -5.10 2.19
C GLN A 96 -23.28 -5.56 2.72
N GLN A 97 -22.53 -6.32 1.92
CA GLN A 97 -21.20 -6.77 2.31
C GLN A 97 -20.22 -5.60 2.47
N GLU A 98 -20.30 -4.59 1.60
CA GLU A 98 -19.50 -3.37 1.71
C GLU A 98 -19.78 -2.65 3.02
N THR A 99 -21.07 -2.53 3.38
CA THR A 99 -21.53 -1.90 4.62
C THR A 99 -21.03 -2.66 5.85
N VAL A 100 -21.14 -4.00 5.84
CA VAL A 100 -20.61 -4.86 6.91
C VAL A 100 -19.11 -4.66 7.06
N ASN A 101 -18.35 -4.71 5.96
CA ASN A 101 -16.90 -4.54 5.99
C ASN A 101 -16.49 -3.13 6.45
N LYS A 102 -17.21 -2.07 6.03
CA LYS A 102 -16.98 -0.69 6.51
C LYS A 102 -17.19 -0.59 8.01
N LYS A 103 -18.25 -1.21 8.53
CA LYS A 103 -18.53 -1.25 9.97
C LYS A 103 -17.42 -2.00 10.71
N LEU A 104 -17.04 -3.20 10.24
CA LEU A 104 -15.96 -3.98 10.85
C LEU A 104 -14.63 -3.23 10.85
N ALA A 105 -14.29 -2.54 9.75
CA ALA A 105 -13.11 -1.71 9.68
C ALA A 105 -13.14 -0.57 10.71
N ALA A 106 -14.26 0.17 10.78
CA ALA A 106 -14.44 1.24 11.75
C ALA A 106 -14.37 0.75 13.20
N ASP A 107 -15.00 -0.40 13.50
CA ASP A 107 -15.00 -0.99 14.84
C ASP A 107 -13.59 -1.45 15.28
N GLU A 108 -12.79 -2.00 14.36
CA GLU A 108 -11.39 -2.37 14.64
C GLU A 108 -10.52 -1.13 14.81
N THR A 109 -10.69 -0.09 13.99
CA THR A 109 -9.98 1.19 14.16
C THR A 109 -10.32 1.83 15.50
N ALA A 110 -11.60 1.91 15.88
CA ALA A 110 -12.01 2.48 17.15
C ALA A 110 -11.45 1.69 18.36
N GLN A 111 -11.32 0.37 18.24
CA GLN A 111 -10.66 -0.45 19.27
C GLN A 111 -9.16 -0.20 19.32
N ALA A 112 -8.49 -0.06 18.18
CA ALA A 112 -7.07 0.27 18.11
C ALA A 112 -6.78 1.63 18.76
N GLU A 113 -7.58 2.66 18.44
CA GLU A 113 -7.44 4.00 19.03
C GLU A 113 -7.65 4.01 20.54
N ARG A 114 -8.59 3.20 21.06
CA ARG A 114 -8.78 3.04 22.51
C ARG A 114 -7.55 2.42 23.18
N LEU A 115 -6.96 1.41 22.57
CA LEU A 115 -5.74 0.78 23.05
C LEU A 115 -4.55 1.74 23.02
N GLU A 116 -4.39 2.50 21.93
CA GLU A 116 -3.32 3.51 21.80
C GLU A 116 -3.44 4.61 22.86
N LYS A 117 -4.67 5.10 23.13
CA LYS A 117 -4.92 6.06 24.21
C LYS A 117 -4.55 5.48 25.57
N SER A 118 -4.98 4.25 25.86
CA SER A 118 -4.63 3.59 27.13
C SER A 118 -3.14 3.33 27.26
N ALA A 119 -2.47 2.92 26.18
CA ALA A 119 -1.03 2.70 26.15
C ALA A 119 -0.28 4.01 26.40
N ALA A 120 -0.70 5.12 25.78
CA ALA A 120 -0.12 6.44 26.00
C ALA A 120 -0.28 6.90 27.46
N GLU A 121 -1.44 6.67 28.08
CA GLU A 121 -1.64 6.95 29.52
C GLU A 121 -0.71 6.10 30.40
N LYS A 122 -0.53 4.82 30.05
CA LYS A 122 0.38 3.94 30.78
C LYS A 122 1.84 4.33 30.60
N LEU A 123 2.26 4.81 29.42
CA LEU A 123 3.60 5.37 29.24
C LEU A 123 3.82 6.60 30.13
N LYS A 124 2.85 7.52 30.21
CA LYS A 124 2.92 8.65 31.15
C LYS A 124 3.05 8.20 32.61
N LYS A 125 2.30 7.16 33.01
CA LYS A 125 2.41 6.57 34.35
C LYS A 125 3.76 5.88 34.56
N ALA A 126 4.32 5.26 33.53
CA ALA A 126 5.63 4.63 33.58
C ALA A 126 6.74 5.66 33.82
N GLU A 127 6.68 6.80 33.12
CA GLU A 127 7.62 7.92 33.26
C GLU A 127 7.55 8.56 34.65
N ALA A 128 6.35 8.63 35.24
CA ALA A 128 6.14 9.20 36.56
C ALA A 128 6.45 8.24 37.73
N ALA A 129 6.58 6.93 37.45
CA ALA A 129 6.79 5.90 38.48
C ALA A 129 8.26 5.46 38.54
N GLN A 130 8.74 5.16 39.75
CA GLN A 130 10.09 4.63 39.96
C GLN A 130 10.10 3.09 40.07
N GLY A 131 11.22 2.49 39.69
CA GLY A 131 11.47 1.06 39.86
C GLY A 131 10.49 0.15 39.12
N ASP A 132 10.13 -0.96 39.76
CA ASP A 132 9.36 -2.05 39.14
C ASP A 132 7.97 -1.64 38.66
N LEU A 133 7.36 -0.63 39.31
CA LEU A 133 6.05 -0.12 38.92
C LEU A 133 6.10 0.60 37.56
N GLY A 134 7.14 1.39 37.30
CA GLY A 134 7.36 2.03 36.00
C GLY A 134 7.60 0.98 34.90
N ALA A 135 8.44 -0.02 35.20
CA ALA A 135 8.70 -1.13 34.27
C ALA A 135 7.45 -1.99 33.98
N LYS A 136 6.52 -2.12 34.94
CA LYS A 136 5.23 -2.77 34.71
C LYS A 136 4.37 -1.99 33.73
N TYR A 137 4.17 -0.68 33.96
CA TYR A 137 3.37 0.15 33.07
C TYR A 137 3.94 0.23 31.64
N ALA A 138 5.27 0.28 31.50
CA ALA A 138 5.92 0.26 30.18
C ALA A 138 5.66 -1.05 29.41
N ARG A 139 5.67 -2.20 30.11
CA ARG A 139 5.36 -3.51 29.50
C ARG A 139 3.89 -3.60 29.08
N GLU A 140 2.97 -3.13 29.93
CA GLU A 140 1.53 -3.09 29.60
C GLU A 140 1.26 -2.19 28.39
N ALA A 141 1.87 -1.00 28.36
CA ALA A 141 1.73 -0.08 27.22
C ALA A 141 2.26 -0.69 25.91
N LYS A 142 3.39 -1.40 25.95
CA LYS A 142 3.92 -2.11 24.78
C LYS A 142 2.93 -3.16 24.27
N ALA A 143 2.38 -3.99 25.17
CA ALA A 143 1.41 -5.02 24.80
C ALA A 143 0.13 -4.42 24.18
N GLU A 144 -0.37 -3.31 24.73
CA GLU A 144 -1.54 -2.61 24.18
C GLU A 144 -1.27 -2.00 22.80
N ASN A 145 -0.09 -1.41 22.59
CA ASN A 145 0.32 -0.93 21.27
C ASN A 145 0.45 -2.06 20.23
N GLU A 146 1.00 -3.22 20.62
CA GLU A 146 1.06 -4.39 19.74
C GLU A 146 -0.34 -4.89 19.37
N GLN A 147 -1.28 -4.91 20.34
CA GLN A 147 -2.68 -5.24 20.07
C GLN A 147 -3.35 -4.20 19.17
N ALA A 148 -3.09 -2.91 19.37
CA ALA A 148 -3.62 -1.85 18.52
C ALA A 148 -3.16 -2.01 17.06
N GLN A 149 -1.86 -2.32 16.85
CA GLN A 149 -1.33 -2.60 15.52
C GLN A 149 -2.05 -3.77 14.84
N VAL A 150 -2.29 -4.87 15.55
CA VAL A 150 -3.06 -6.01 15.02
C VAL A 150 -4.45 -5.57 14.58
N ARG A 151 -5.13 -4.71 15.35
CA ARG A 151 -6.46 -4.22 15.00
C ARG A 151 -6.47 -3.27 13.80
N HIS A 152 -5.48 -2.38 13.69
CA HIS A 152 -5.30 -1.57 12.48
C HIS A 152 -5.07 -2.44 11.23
N LEU A 153 -4.33 -3.55 11.35
CA LEU A 153 -4.16 -4.49 10.25
C LEU A 153 -5.48 -5.17 9.87
N LYS A 154 -6.30 -5.59 10.84
CA LYS A 154 -7.64 -6.13 10.57
C LYS A 154 -8.54 -5.10 9.87
N SER A 155 -8.54 -3.85 10.33
CA SER A 155 -9.28 -2.77 9.70
C SER A 155 -8.87 -2.59 8.23
N GLY A 156 -7.55 -2.55 7.97
CA GLY A 156 -7.02 -2.48 6.61
C GLY A 156 -7.41 -3.68 5.74
N ILE A 157 -7.43 -4.90 6.29
CA ILE A 157 -7.91 -6.09 5.57
C ILE A 157 -9.38 -5.91 5.16
N TYR A 158 -10.28 -5.53 6.07
CA TYR A 158 -11.70 -5.33 5.74
C TYR A 158 -11.90 -4.25 4.67
N SER A 159 -11.13 -3.16 4.73
CA SER A 159 -11.14 -2.13 3.70
C SER A 159 -10.70 -2.66 2.33
N LEU A 160 -9.62 -3.45 2.26
CA LEU A 160 -9.17 -4.04 1.00
C LEU A 160 -10.08 -5.16 0.49
N ARG A 161 -10.82 -5.85 1.36
CA ARG A 161 -11.87 -6.81 0.94
C ARG A 161 -12.99 -6.12 0.17
N ASN A 162 -13.32 -4.86 0.50
CA ASN A 162 -14.24 -4.06 -0.32
C ASN A 162 -13.65 -3.79 -1.71
N GLN A 163 -12.37 -3.41 -1.78
CA GLN A 163 -11.70 -3.18 -3.07
C GLN A 163 -11.66 -4.46 -3.92
N GLN A 164 -11.37 -5.61 -3.30
CA GLN A 164 -11.41 -6.91 -3.97
C GLN A 164 -12.79 -7.21 -4.57
N MET A 165 -13.86 -6.97 -3.82
CA MET A 165 -15.23 -7.21 -4.28
C MET A 165 -15.58 -6.27 -5.45
N ILE A 166 -15.28 -4.98 -5.30
CA ILE A 166 -15.54 -3.95 -6.30
C ILE A 166 -14.84 -4.28 -7.63
N PHE A 167 -13.55 -4.64 -7.58
CA PHE A 167 -12.73 -4.96 -8.75
C PHE A 167 -12.87 -6.40 -9.25
N ARG A 168 -13.78 -7.21 -8.68
CA ARG A 168 -13.97 -8.63 -9.07
C ARG A 168 -14.28 -8.83 -10.55
N PHE A 169 -14.79 -7.81 -11.26
CA PHE A 169 -15.01 -7.90 -12.70
C PHE A 169 -13.71 -8.12 -13.50
N LEU A 170 -12.56 -7.71 -12.95
CA LEU A 170 -11.22 -7.95 -13.51
C LEU A 170 -10.73 -9.40 -13.33
N ALA A 171 -11.45 -10.23 -12.56
CA ALA A 171 -11.09 -11.63 -12.36
C ALA A 171 -11.50 -12.55 -13.52
N ARG A 172 -12.28 -12.03 -14.48
CA ARG A 172 -12.88 -12.77 -15.59
C ARG A 172 -11.84 -13.20 -16.62
#